data_AF-A0AAN6UCA4-F1
#
_entry.id   AF-A0AAN6UCA4-F1
#
_cell.length_a   1.000
_cell.length_b   1.000
_cell.length_c   1.000
_cell.angle_alpha   90.00
_cell.angle_beta   90.00
_cell.angle_gamma   90.00
#
_symmetry.space_group_name_H-M   'P 1'
#
loop_
_entity.id
_entity.type
_entity.pdbx_description
1 polymer ?
#
loop_
_entity_poly.entity_id
_entity_poly.type
_entity_poly.pdbx_seq_one_letter_code
_entity_poly.pdbx_strand_id
1 'polypeptide(L)' 'KICAQNMLGQAGQLGCGASDIACLCKNTDFGYGIRDCSIQVCSNVDDANIAISWGNKLC' A
#
# COMPACT_ATOMS: atom_id res chain seq x y z
N LYS A 1 5.79 -7.13 -0.21
CA LYS A 1 4.48 -7.70 0.22
C LYS A 1 4.02 -7.24 1.61
N ILE A 2 4.91 -7.09 2.60
CA ILE A 2 4.52 -6.72 3.97
C ILE A 2 3.82 -5.35 4.06
N CYS A 3 4.31 -4.35 3.32
CA CYS A 3 3.74 -3.00 3.32
C CYS A 3 2.29 -2.95 2.84
N ALA A 4 1.98 -3.72 1.78
CA ALA A 4 0.62 -3.86 1.29
C ALA A 4 -0.32 -4.47 2.34
N GLN A 5 0.11 -5.56 2.99
CA GLN A 5 -0.69 -6.21 4.03
C GLN A 5 -0.92 -5.30 5.24
N ASN A 6 0.11 -4.55 5.63
CA ASN A 6 -0.01 -3.57 6.71
C ASN A 6 -1.03 -2.48 6.37
N MET A 7 -0.96 -1.93 5.15
CA MET A 7 -1.91 -0.90 4.70
C MET A 7 -3.35 -1.44 4.55
N LEU A 8 -3.52 -2.69 4.10
CA LEU A 8 -4.84 -3.34 4.08
C LEU A 8 -5.40 -3.50 5.50
N GLY A 9 -4.55 -3.77 6.50
CA GLY A 9 -4.93 -3.82 7.91
C GLY A 9 -5.38 -2.46 8.48
N GLN A 10 -4.99 -1.36 7.85
CA GLN A 10 -5.38 0.00 8.23
C GLN A 10 -6.63 0.49 7.49
N ALA A 11 -7.30 -0.35 6.69
CA ALA A 11 -8.44 0.08 5.89
C ALA A 11 -9.53 0.81 6.67
N GLY A 12 -9.85 0.35 7.89
CA GLY A 12 -10.82 1.01 8.75
C GLY A 12 -10.39 2.41 9.20
N GLN A 13 -9.08 2.66 9.39
CA GLN A 13 -8.54 3.99 9.70
C GLN A 13 -8.62 4.93 8.49
N LEU A 14 -8.57 4.37 7.28
CA LEU A 14 -8.72 5.08 6.01
C LEU A 14 -10.19 5.26 5.60
N GLY A 15 -11.15 4.87 6.46
CA GLY A 15 -12.58 4.98 6.22
C GLY A 15 -13.15 3.93 5.25
N CYS A 16 -12.38 2.90 4.91
CA CYS A 16 -12.75 1.85 3.98
C CYS A 16 -13.06 0.53 4.70
N GLY A 17 -13.88 -0.31 4.06
CA GLY A 17 -14.06 -1.70 4.51
C GLY A 17 -12.75 -2.49 4.38
N ALA A 18 -12.54 -3.48 5.25
CA ALA A 18 -11.32 -4.29 5.30
C ALA A 18 -10.96 -5.01 3.97
N SER A 19 -11.93 -5.17 3.08
CA SER A 19 -11.75 -5.77 1.75
C SER A 19 -12.21 -4.86 0.62
N ASP A 20 -12.50 -3.58 0.90
CA ASP A 20 -12.92 -2.60 -0.10
C ASP A 20 -11.69 -1.97 -0.75
N ILE A 21 -11.06 -2.75 -1.63
CA ILE A 21 -9.89 -2.33 -2.40
C ILE A 21 -10.20 -1.09 -3.24
N ALA A 22 -11.41 -0.99 -3.82
CA ALA A 22 -11.80 0.15 -4.64
C ALA A 22 -11.87 1.46 -3.82
N CYS A 23 -12.35 1.40 -2.58
CA CYS A 23 -12.27 2.53 -1.65
C CYS A 23 -10.82 2.89 -1.32
N LEU A 24 -10.00 1.90 -0.99
CA LEU A 24 -8.59 2.12 -0.62
C LEU A 24 -7.80 2.76 -1.76
N CYS A 25 -8.01 2.31 -2.99
CA CYS A 25 -7.35 2.83 -4.17
C CYS A 25 -7.75 4.27 -4.52
N LYS A 26 -8.91 4.74 -4.06
CA LYS A 26 -9.30 6.16 -4.14
C LYS A 26 -8.68 7.00 -3.04
N ASN A 27 -8.16 6.38 -1.99
CA ASN A 27 -7.51 7.08 -0.89
C ASN A 27 -6.00 7.22 -1.18
N THR A 28 -5.55 8.44 -1.45
CA THR A 28 -4.14 8.75 -1.71
C THR A 28 -3.19 8.29 -0.60
N ASP A 29 -3.65 8.29 0.66
CA ASP A 29 -2.85 7.86 1.81
C ASP A 29 -2.55 6.36 1.78
N PHE A 30 -3.41 5.55 1.15
CA PHE A 30 -3.13 4.14 0.92
C PHE A 30 -1.91 3.95 0.01
N GLY A 31 -1.86 4.69 -1.10
CA GLY A 31 -0.74 4.67 -2.03
C GLY A 31 0.55 5.21 -1.42
N TYR A 32 0.49 6.32 -0.67
CA TYR A 32 1.64 6.86 0.04
C TYR A 32 2.14 5.91 1.11
N GLY A 33 1.27 5.27 1.88
CA GLY A 33 1.66 4.29 2.88
C GLY A 33 2.40 3.09 2.29
N ILE A 34 1.94 2.57 1.13
CA ILE A 34 2.67 1.49 0.42
C ILE A 34 4.05 1.98 -0.03
N ARG A 35 4.14 3.16 -0.65
CA ARG A 35 5.40 3.73 -1.15
C ARG A 35 6.39 3.97 -0.02
N ASP A 36 5.96 4.69 1.01
CA ASP A 36 6.82 5.17 2.10
C ASP A 36 7.28 3.98 2.96
N CYS A 37 6.38 3.04 3.26
CA CYS A 37 6.77 1.77 3.89
C CYS A 37 7.78 1.00 3.03
N SER A 38 7.58 0.94 1.71
CA SER A 38 8.48 0.19 0.82
C SER A 38 9.88 0.82 0.79
N ILE A 39 9.97 2.15 0.73
CA ILE A 39 11.25 2.87 0.80
C ILE A 39 11.93 2.68 2.15
N GLN A 40 11.16 2.66 3.24
CA GLN A 40 11.71 2.52 4.59
C GLN A 40 12.17 1.08 4.91
N VAL A 41 11.45 0.07 4.42
CA VAL A 41 11.69 -1.34 4.75
C VAL A 41 12.67 -2.00 3.79
N CYS A 42 12.64 -1.64 2.50
CA CYS A 42 13.50 -2.27 1.51
C CYS A 42 14.90 -1.62 1.54
N SER A 43 15.93 -2.45 1.72
CA SER A 43 17.32 -1.99 1.70
C SER A 43 17.83 -1.63 0.30
N ASN A 44 17.13 -2.08 -0.75
CA ASN A 44 17.42 -1.71 -2.13
C ASN A 44 16.17 -1.09 -2.77
N VAL A 45 16.40 -0.24 -3.78
CA VAL A 45 15.32 0.51 -4.45
C VAL A 45 14.48 -0.40 -5.36
N ASP A 46 15.04 -1.47 -5.89
CA ASP A 46 14.35 -2.38 -6.81
C ASP A 46 13.24 -3.18 -6.11
N ASP A 47 13.48 -3.63 -4.88
CA ASP A 47 12.51 -4.29 -4.01
C ASP A 47 11.39 -3.33 -3.61
N ALA A 48 11.74 -2.06 -3.34
CA ALA A 48 10.76 -1.02 -3.11
C ALA A 48 9.89 -0.80 -4.36
N ASN A 49 10.51 -0.73 -5.54
CA ASN A 49 9.83 -0.58 -6.83
C ASN A 49 8.90 -1.77 -7.14
N ILE A 50 9.26 -3.01 -6.76
CA ILE A 50 8.39 -4.18 -6.89
C ILE A 50 7.12 -4.00 -6.04
N ALA A 51 7.25 -3.53 -4.80
CA ALA A 51 6.12 -3.31 -3.91
C ALA A 51 5.22 -2.16 -4.38
N ILE A 52 5.81 -1.07 -4.87
CA ILE A 52 5.09 0.07 -5.47
C ILE A 52 4.36 -0.38 -6.75
N SER A 53 5.02 -1.13 -7.62
CA SER A 53 4.42 -1.67 -8.84
C SER A 53 3.25 -2.60 -8.54
N TRP A 54 3.37 -3.44 -7.50
CA TRP A 54 2.26 -4.26 -7.03
C TRP A 54 1.07 -3.40 -6.56
N GLY A 55 1.33 -2.33 -5.79
CA GLY A 55 0.29 -1.39 -5.34
C GLY A 55 -0.43 -0.73 -6.51
N ASN A 56 0.30 -0.30 -7.53
CA ASN A 56 -0.27 0.26 -8.76
C ASN A 56 -1.11 -0.75 -9.54
N LYS A 57 -0.75 -2.04 -9.54
CA LYS A 57 -1.53 -3.10 -10.20
C LYS A 57 -2.81 -3.48 -9.44
N LEU A 58 -2.88 -3.16 -8.15
CA LEU A 58 -4.04 -3.46 -7.32
C LEU A 58 -5.24 -2.54 -7.62
N CYS A 59 -5.03 -1.35 -8.19
CA CYS A 59 -5.97 -0.22 -8.17
C CYS A 59 -6.69 0.17 -9.49
#